data_AF-A0A3D1AAL5-F1
#
_entry.id   AF-A0A3D1AAL5-F1
#
_cell.length_a   1.000
_cell.length_b   1.000
_cell.length_c   1.000
_cell.angle_alpha   90.00
_cell.angle_beta   90.00
_cell.angle_gamma   90.00
#
_symmetry.space_group_name_H-M   'P 1'
#
loop_
_entity.id
_entity.type
_entity.pdbx_description
1 polymer ?
#
loop_
_entity_poly.entity_id
_entity_poly.type
_entity_poly.pdbx_seq_one_letter_code
_entity_poly.pdbx_strand_id
1 'polypeptide(L)'
;MVRPDGSAVLKQPGGYGVLEGGVPHLPNPLTRGPADSLRGFMTENTQAKAPAQFQRKTILIKKHLQYRYMALIFFSVLLAFLVFGLEAIWTVSKVVNENPYLMPLLDIIKQMAPLFAIKIVMYMVVVTIVAAVISHRMAGPIFKFEKSCSTVAEGDLTHRVYLRQGDQLTDLQDHFNNMVGAVNEVVKEYEQLRAADEGGPSAEKAAAVKAKVAEIMPKFKI
;
A
#
# COMPACT_ATOMS: atom_id res chain seq x y z
N MET A 1 4.23 -52.26 -20.47
CA MET A 1 3.10 -53.19 -20.61
C MET A 1 1.94 -52.63 -19.80
N VAL A 2 0.78 -52.47 -20.43
CA VAL A 2 -0.44 -51.89 -19.83
C VAL A 2 -1.45 -53.03 -19.66
N ARG A 3 -2.20 -53.05 -18.55
CA ARG A 3 -3.29 -54.02 -18.33
C ARG A 3 -4.61 -53.50 -18.94
N PRO A 4 -5.59 -54.38 -19.24
CA PRO A 4 -6.80 -53.99 -19.96
C PRO A 4 -7.77 -53.08 -19.19
N ASP A 5 -7.47 -52.72 -17.94
CA ASP A 5 -8.35 -51.99 -17.02
C ASP A 5 -7.98 -50.51 -16.81
N GLY A 6 -7.00 -49.99 -17.56
CA GLY A 6 -6.65 -48.56 -17.57
C GLY A 6 -5.94 -48.04 -16.31
N SER A 7 -5.53 -48.92 -15.38
CA SER A 7 -4.80 -48.52 -14.17
C SER A 7 -3.28 -48.39 -14.41
N ALA A 8 -2.67 -47.31 -13.89
CA ALA A 8 -1.24 -47.03 -14.08
C ALA A 8 -0.37 -47.67 -12.97
N VAL A 9 0.63 -48.46 -13.36
CA VAL A 9 1.58 -49.08 -12.43
C VAL A 9 2.72 -48.10 -12.11
N LEU A 10 2.74 -47.58 -10.88
CA LEU A 10 3.86 -46.81 -10.35
C LEU A 10 5.02 -47.72 -9.98
N LYS A 11 6.15 -47.57 -10.68
CA LYS A 11 7.39 -48.31 -10.48
C LYS A 11 8.25 -47.66 -9.38
N GLN A 12 8.29 -48.24 -8.19
CA GLN A 12 9.27 -47.86 -7.16
C GLN A 12 10.64 -48.54 -7.44
N PRO A 13 11.77 -47.82 -7.33
CA PRO A 13 13.10 -48.42 -7.36
C PRO A 13 13.76 -48.49 -5.96
N GLY A 14 14.03 -49.72 -5.51
CA GLY A 14 15.25 -50.13 -4.80
C GLY A 14 15.69 -49.42 -3.51
N GLY A 15 15.62 -50.14 -2.38
CA GLY A 15 16.41 -49.85 -1.18
C GLY A 15 17.48 -50.93 -0.93
N TYR A 16 18.66 -50.54 -0.42
CA TYR A 16 19.71 -51.40 0.15
C TYR A 16 20.59 -50.60 1.13
N GLY A 17 21.04 -51.24 2.23
CA GLY A 17 21.88 -50.64 3.29
C GLY A 17 21.37 -51.00 4.71
N VAL A 18 21.66 -52.19 5.26
CA VAL A 18 22.88 -52.55 6.04
C VAL A 18 22.95 -51.74 7.35
N LEU A 19 22.43 -52.25 8.49
CA LEU A 19 22.99 -53.24 9.43
C LEU A 19 24.13 -52.74 10.36
N GLU A 20 23.72 -52.10 11.45
CA GLU A 20 24.28 -52.16 12.82
C GLU A 20 23.10 -51.98 13.80
N GLY A 21 23.13 -52.27 15.11
CA GLY A 21 24.13 -52.90 15.99
C GLY A 21 23.59 -52.78 17.43
N GLY A 22 23.65 -53.83 18.28
CA GLY A 22 22.81 -53.85 19.49
C GLY A 22 23.36 -54.52 20.77
N VAL A 23 23.54 -53.68 21.80
CA VAL A 23 23.45 -53.90 23.28
C VAL A 23 24.40 -54.91 23.95
N PRO A 24 24.77 -54.71 25.23
CA PRO A 24 24.01 -55.40 26.30
C PRO A 24 23.87 -54.70 27.69
N HIS A 25 22.72 -54.95 28.36
CA HIS A 25 22.54 -55.18 29.82
C HIS A 25 22.75 -54.03 30.85
N LEU A 26 22.09 -53.94 32.03
CA LEU A 26 21.09 -54.75 32.80
C LEU A 26 20.21 -53.80 33.67
N PRO A 27 19.11 -54.24 34.33
CA PRO A 27 18.13 -53.37 35.00
C PRO A 27 18.39 -53.11 36.50
N ASN A 28 17.73 -52.06 36.99
CA ASN A 28 17.53 -51.61 38.38
C ASN A 28 17.11 -52.74 39.35
N PRO A 29 17.62 -52.76 40.60
CA PRO A 29 16.69 -52.61 41.73
C PRO A 29 17.24 -51.86 42.98
N LEU A 30 16.53 -50.79 43.35
CA LEU A 30 16.04 -50.51 44.71
C LEU A 30 16.89 -50.97 45.91
N THR A 31 17.75 -50.08 46.44
CA THR A 31 18.05 -50.02 47.87
C THR A 31 17.61 -48.68 48.44
N ARG A 32 16.71 -48.71 49.43
CA ARG A 32 16.10 -47.53 50.06
C ARG A 32 16.99 -47.02 51.21
N GLY A 33 17.10 -45.70 51.38
CA GLY A 33 17.71 -45.05 52.54
C GLY A 33 17.32 -43.57 52.59
N PRO A 34 16.73 -43.03 53.70
CA PRO A 34 16.14 -41.70 53.71
C PRO A 34 16.99 -40.66 54.46
N ALA A 35 18.01 -40.11 53.81
CA ALA A 35 18.67 -38.88 54.23
C ALA A 35 19.47 -38.30 53.05
N ASP A 36 18.96 -37.22 52.46
CA ASP A 36 19.74 -36.02 52.13
C ASP A 36 18.81 -34.98 51.52
N SER A 37 18.14 -34.27 52.44
CA SER A 37 17.76 -32.90 52.19
C SER A 37 18.99 -32.11 51.73
N LEU A 38 18.88 -31.36 50.63
CA LEU A 38 19.13 -29.91 50.61
C LEU A 38 18.87 -29.31 49.22
N ARG A 39 18.03 -28.28 49.21
CA ARG A 39 18.10 -27.10 48.32
C ARG A 39 18.23 -27.33 46.81
N GLY A 40 17.08 -27.33 46.17
CA GLY A 40 16.69 -26.12 45.44
C GLY A 40 17.25 -25.95 44.02
N PHE A 41 16.56 -26.57 43.06
CA PHE A 41 16.39 -25.97 41.74
C PHE A 41 14.89 -25.86 41.45
N MET A 42 14.32 -24.67 41.71
CA MET A 42 13.07 -24.26 41.10
C MET A 42 13.30 -24.16 39.59
N THR A 43 12.95 -25.20 38.83
CA THR A 43 12.78 -25.06 37.38
C THR A 43 11.45 -24.38 37.10
N GLU A 44 11.51 -23.07 37.27
CA GLU A 44 10.62 -22.05 36.74
C GLU A 44 10.06 -22.45 35.37
N ASN A 45 8.80 -22.91 35.32
CA ASN A 45 8.06 -23.04 34.07
C ASN A 45 7.32 -21.72 33.78
N THR A 46 8.10 -20.64 33.60
CA THR A 46 7.57 -19.37 33.11
C THR A 46 7.09 -19.57 31.69
N GLN A 47 5.76 -19.56 31.52
CA GLN A 47 5.13 -19.61 30.21
C GLN A 47 5.65 -18.45 29.35
N ALA A 48 6.47 -18.79 28.36
CA ALA A 48 7.03 -17.84 27.39
C ALA A 48 5.91 -17.31 26.48
N LYS A 49 5.17 -16.31 26.98
CA LYS A 49 4.15 -15.58 26.23
C LYS A 49 4.83 -14.89 25.05
N ALA A 50 4.55 -15.36 23.83
CA ALA A 50 5.15 -14.85 22.61
C ALA A 50 5.05 -13.31 22.55
N PRO A 51 6.12 -12.60 22.17
CA PRO A 51 6.13 -11.14 22.19
C PRO A 51 5.07 -10.62 21.22
N ALA A 52 4.07 -9.91 21.75
CA ALA A 52 3.06 -9.27 20.94
C ALA A 52 3.73 -8.31 19.96
N GLN A 53 3.66 -8.63 18.67
CA GLN A 53 4.22 -7.78 17.62
C GLN A 53 3.49 -6.43 17.64
N PHE A 54 4.14 -5.42 18.20
CA PHE A 54 3.71 -4.03 18.10
C PHE A 54 3.80 -3.60 16.64
N GLN A 55 2.71 -3.81 15.89
CA GLN A 55 2.54 -3.20 14.58
C GLN A 55 2.50 -1.69 14.77
N ARG A 56 3.64 -1.03 14.51
CA ARG A 56 3.77 0.43 14.55
C ARG A 56 2.84 1.03 13.49
N LYS A 57 1.60 1.35 13.89
CA LYS A 57 0.63 2.12 13.10
C LYS A 57 1.03 3.59 13.04
N THR A 58 2.19 3.89 12.46
CA THR A 58 2.53 5.23 11.97
C THR A 58 1.90 5.45 10.59
N ILE A 59 0.58 5.23 10.52
CA ILE A 59 -0.27 5.88 9.53
C ILE A 59 -0.32 7.36 9.93
N LEU A 60 -0.45 8.29 8.98
CA LEU A 60 -0.58 9.75 9.18
C LEU A 60 0.75 10.55 9.24
N ILE A 61 1.66 10.36 8.29
CA ILE A 61 2.80 11.28 8.07
C ILE A 61 2.37 12.58 7.34
N LYS A 62 1.25 12.58 6.59
CA LYS A 62 0.74 13.78 5.87
C LYS A 62 -0.77 14.02 6.01
N LYS A 63 -1.25 14.21 7.26
CA LYS A 63 -2.66 14.58 7.54
C LYS A 63 -3.15 15.80 6.75
N HIS A 64 -2.28 16.77 6.57
CA HIS A 64 -2.61 18.11 6.07
C HIS A 64 -3.18 18.12 4.65
N LEU A 65 -2.69 17.28 3.73
CA LEU A 65 -3.20 17.23 2.35
C LEU A 65 -4.54 16.46 2.28
N GLN A 66 -4.66 15.37 3.04
CA GLN A 66 -5.88 14.57 3.13
C GLN A 66 -7.07 15.40 3.64
N TYR A 67 -6.90 16.12 4.75
CA TYR A 67 -7.98 16.98 5.28
C TYR A 67 -8.37 18.11 4.33
N ARG A 68 -7.43 18.67 3.54
CA ARG A 68 -7.76 19.70 2.53
C ARG A 68 -8.73 19.18 1.47
N TYR A 69 -8.47 18.00 0.89
CA TYR A 69 -9.37 17.42 -0.11
C TYR A 69 -10.69 16.92 0.49
N MET A 70 -10.66 16.31 1.67
CA MET A 70 -11.88 15.90 2.37
C MET A 70 -12.77 17.10 2.71
N ALA A 71 -12.19 18.21 3.20
CA ALA A 71 -12.91 19.45 3.44
C ALA A 71 -13.47 20.04 2.14
N LEU A 72 -12.68 20.07 1.05
CA LEU A 72 -13.14 20.58 -0.25
C LEU A 72 -14.36 19.80 -0.76
N ILE A 73 -14.33 18.47 -0.73
CA ILE A 73 -15.46 17.61 -1.15
C ILE A 73 -16.65 17.78 -0.20
N PHE A 74 -16.42 17.85 1.12
CA PHE A 74 -17.49 18.07 2.08
C PHE A 74 -18.19 19.42 1.87
N PHE A 75 -17.42 20.50 1.72
CA PHE A 75 -17.97 21.84 1.50
C PHE A 75 -18.62 21.99 0.12
N SER A 76 -18.11 21.36 -0.94
CA SER A 76 -18.74 21.44 -2.27
C SER A 76 -20.09 20.72 -2.29
N VAL A 77 -20.18 19.54 -1.66
CA VAL A 77 -21.44 18.78 -1.57
C VAL A 77 -22.41 19.45 -0.59
N LEU A 78 -21.94 19.98 0.54
CA LEU A 78 -22.76 20.77 1.47
C LEU A 78 -23.33 22.03 0.80
N LEU A 79 -22.52 22.75 0.01
CA LEU A 79 -22.95 23.91 -0.73
C LEU A 79 -24.01 23.55 -1.80
N ALA A 80 -23.83 22.42 -2.50
CA ALA A 80 -24.83 21.92 -3.44
C ALA A 80 -26.18 21.63 -2.76
N PHE A 81 -26.18 20.99 -1.58
CA PHE A 81 -27.42 20.78 -0.81
C PHE A 81 -28.02 22.09 -0.27
N LEU A 82 -27.21 23.06 0.12
CA LEU A 82 -27.71 24.38 0.54
C LEU A 82 -28.38 25.11 -0.61
N VAL A 83 -27.75 25.18 -1.79
CA VAL A 83 -28.34 25.80 -2.99
C VAL A 83 -29.64 25.10 -3.37
N PHE A 84 -29.63 23.76 -3.47
CA PHE A 84 -30.82 22.99 -3.87
C PHE A 84 -31.95 23.07 -2.83
N GLY A 85 -31.61 23.10 -1.53
CA GLY A 85 -32.57 23.28 -0.45
C GLY A 85 -33.19 24.68 -0.43
N LEU A 86 -32.39 25.72 -0.67
CA LEU A 86 -32.88 27.10 -0.79
C LEU A 86 -33.76 27.29 -2.03
N GLU A 87 -33.37 26.74 -3.19
CA GLU A 87 -34.24 26.72 -4.38
C GLU A 87 -35.55 25.98 -4.13
N ALA A 88 -35.51 24.82 -3.49
CA ALA A 88 -36.72 24.04 -3.18
C ALA A 88 -37.67 24.83 -2.27
N ILE A 89 -37.16 25.46 -1.21
CA ILE A 89 -37.96 26.30 -0.32
C ILE A 89 -38.54 27.51 -1.08
N TRP A 90 -37.71 28.22 -1.85
CA TRP A 90 -38.15 29.38 -2.63
C TRP A 90 -39.23 29.01 -3.67
N THR A 91 -39.03 27.90 -4.39
CA THR A 91 -39.96 27.39 -5.39
C THR A 91 -41.30 26.99 -4.77
N VAL A 92 -41.28 26.23 -3.67
CA VAL A 92 -42.49 25.83 -2.95
C VAL A 92 -43.23 27.05 -2.40
N SER A 93 -42.53 28.00 -1.79
CA SER A 93 -43.13 29.25 -1.30
C SER A 93 -43.74 30.08 -2.43
N LYS A 94 -43.07 30.21 -3.57
CA LYS A 94 -43.59 30.93 -4.75
C LYS A 94 -44.87 30.28 -5.28
N VAL A 95 -44.82 28.97 -5.54
CA VAL A 95 -45.95 28.21 -6.11
C VAL A 95 -47.20 28.30 -5.22
N VAL A 96 -47.05 28.23 -3.89
CA VAL A 96 -48.17 28.31 -2.95
C VAL A 96 -48.68 29.74 -2.77
N ASN A 97 -47.80 30.75 -2.79
CA ASN A 97 -48.23 32.16 -2.75
C ASN A 97 -49.02 32.55 -4.01
N GLU A 98 -48.65 32.03 -5.18
CA GLU A 98 -49.37 32.23 -6.44
C GLU A 98 -50.67 31.41 -6.50
N ASN A 99 -50.77 30.29 -5.76
CA ASN A 99 -51.91 29.38 -5.78
C ASN A 99 -52.37 29.02 -4.35
N PRO A 100 -53.17 29.88 -3.68
CA PRO A 100 -53.53 29.71 -2.27
C PRO A 100 -54.26 28.40 -1.93
N TYR A 101 -54.89 27.75 -2.91
CA TYR A 101 -55.51 26.43 -2.74
C TYR A 101 -54.48 25.30 -2.50
N LEU A 102 -53.19 25.54 -2.77
CA LEU A 102 -52.09 24.63 -2.46
C LEU A 102 -51.57 24.77 -1.02
N MET A 103 -52.15 25.60 -0.15
CA MET A 103 -51.72 25.73 1.25
C MET A 103 -51.55 24.38 1.98
N PRO A 104 -52.46 23.39 1.84
CA PRO A 104 -52.29 22.07 2.48
C PRO A 104 -51.04 21.31 2.05
N LEU A 105 -50.49 21.60 0.86
CA LEU A 105 -49.24 21.00 0.38
C LEU A 105 -48.05 21.41 1.24
N LEU A 106 -48.05 22.63 1.82
CA LEU A 106 -46.99 23.06 2.73
C LEU A 106 -46.92 22.19 3.98
N ASP A 107 -48.06 21.79 4.54
CA ASP A 107 -48.08 21.01 5.77
C ASP A 107 -47.66 19.56 5.54
N ILE A 108 -48.02 18.99 4.38
CA ILE A 108 -47.48 17.71 3.91
C ILE A 108 -45.95 17.80 3.73
N ILE A 109 -45.44 18.83 3.06
CA ILE A 109 -44.00 19.03 2.86
C ILE A 109 -43.27 19.22 4.20
N LYS A 110 -43.80 20.01 5.12
CA LYS A 110 -43.24 20.19 6.48
C LYS A 110 -43.19 18.89 7.26
N GLN A 111 -44.23 18.05 7.16
CA GLN A 111 -44.25 16.73 7.82
C GLN A 111 -43.20 15.78 7.23
N MET A 112 -42.90 15.87 5.93
CA MET A 112 -41.87 15.07 5.26
C MET A 112 -40.45 15.63 5.43
N ALA A 113 -40.30 16.95 5.67
CA ALA A 113 -39.03 17.64 5.85
C ALA A 113 -38.05 16.97 6.83
N PRO A 114 -38.43 16.52 8.05
CA PRO A 114 -37.50 15.84 8.95
C PRO A 114 -36.96 14.52 8.38
N LEU A 115 -37.78 13.75 7.66
CA LEU A 115 -37.33 12.52 6.99
C LEU A 115 -36.37 12.82 5.83
N PHE A 116 -36.59 13.91 5.09
CA PHE A 116 -35.64 14.38 4.07
C PHE A 116 -34.32 14.87 4.70
N ALA A 117 -34.38 15.61 5.80
CA ALA A 117 -33.18 16.06 6.52
C ALA A 117 -32.32 14.87 7.01
N ILE A 118 -32.94 13.82 7.56
CA ILE A 118 -32.25 12.59 7.97
C ILE A 118 -31.58 11.91 6.76
N LYS A 119 -32.26 11.83 5.60
CA LYS A 119 -31.68 11.28 4.36
C LYS A 119 -30.46 12.09 3.87
N ILE A 120 -30.52 13.42 3.94
CA ILE A 120 -29.39 14.30 3.58
C ILE A 120 -28.21 14.07 4.53
N VAL A 121 -28.44 14.03 5.85
CA VAL A 121 -27.38 13.75 6.84
C VAL A 121 -26.76 12.37 6.61
N MET A 122 -27.57 11.34 6.38
CA MET A 122 -27.09 9.98 6.05
C MET A 122 -26.22 9.98 4.78
N TYR A 123 -26.65 10.68 3.73
CA TYR A 123 -25.88 10.82 2.49
C TYR A 123 -24.55 11.56 2.73
N MET A 124 -24.55 12.67 3.48
CA MET A 124 -23.33 13.41 3.85
C MET A 124 -22.33 12.55 4.62
N VAL A 125 -22.80 11.68 5.52
CA VAL A 125 -21.95 10.71 6.24
C VAL A 125 -21.33 9.71 5.24
N VAL A 126 -22.11 9.12 4.34
CA VAL A 126 -21.61 8.18 3.31
C VAL A 126 -20.57 8.85 2.41
N VAL A 127 -20.84 10.05 1.88
CA VAL A 127 -19.90 10.82 1.05
C VAL A 127 -18.60 11.11 1.82
N THR A 128 -18.69 11.51 3.08
CA THR A 128 -17.51 11.79 3.92
C THR A 128 -16.66 10.53 4.12
N ILE A 129 -17.28 9.37 4.36
CA ILE A 129 -16.58 8.08 4.49
C ILE A 129 -15.91 7.70 3.17
N VAL A 130 -16.61 7.81 2.04
CA VAL A 130 -16.05 7.50 0.71
C VAL A 130 -14.86 8.41 0.39
N ALA A 131 -14.99 9.72 0.62
CA ALA A 131 -13.88 10.68 0.45
C ALA A 131 -12.69 10.35 1.36
N ALA A 132 -12.92 9.94 2.61
CA ALA A 132 -11.87 9.52 3.54
C ALA A 132 -11.11 8.29 3.03
N VAL A 133 -11.83 7.27 2.56
CA VAL A 133 -11.27 6.02 2.04
C VAL A 133 -10.43 6.26 0.78
N ILE A 134 -10.95 7.05 -0.18
CA ILE A 134 -10.22 7.40 -1.41
C ILE A 134 -8.93 8.15 -1.05
N SER A 135 -9.03 9.20 -0.23
CA SER A 135 -7.86 10.01 0.14
C SER A 135 -6.79 9.19 0.89
N HIS A 136 -7.20 8.28 1.78
CA HIS A 136 -6.27 7.37 2.46
C HIS A 136 -5.58 6.39 1.49
N ARG A 137 -6.31 5.85 0.49
CA ARG A 137 -5.75 4.95 -0.52
C ARG A 137 -4.71 5.64 -1.41
N MET A 138 -4.89 6.93 -1.73
CA MET A 138 -3.92 7.70 -2.52
C MET A 138 -2.68 8.12 -1.73
N ALA A 139 -2.82 8.45 -0.44
CA ALA A 139 -1.71 8.98 0.37
C ALA A 139 -0.51 8.02 0.50
N GLY A 140 -0.75 6.70 0.55
CA GLY A 140 0.30 5.68 0.67
C GLY A 140 1.24 5.61 -0.55
N PRO A 141 0.72 5.37 -1.77
CA PRO A 141 1.50 5.42 -3.00
C PRO A 141 2.24 6.75 -3.21
N ILE A 142 1.59 7.90 -2.97
CA ILE A 142 2.21 9.22 -3.13
C ILE A 142 3.45 9.37 -2.23
N PHE A 143 3.37 8.92 -0.96
CA PHE A 143 4.52 8.95 -0.05
C PHE A 143 5.65 7.99 -0.46
N LYS A 144 5.33 6.83 -1.07
CA LYS A 144 6.34 5.96 -1.68
C LYS A 144 7.09 6.65 -2.81
N PHE A 145 6.38 7.35 -3.70
CA PHE A 145 7.02 8.09 -4.80
C PHE A 145 7.91 9.20 -4.27
N GLU A 146 7.44 10.02 -3.32
CA GLU A 146 8.24 11.09 -2.71
C GLU A 146 9.57 10.56 -2.14
N LYS A 147 9.54 9.48 -1.35
CA LYS A 147 10.77 8.87 -0.83
C LYS A 147 11.66 8.33 -1.96
N SER A 148 11.07 7.74 -2.99
CA SER A 148 11.80 7.18 -4.13
C SER A 148 12.46 8.26 -5.00
N CYS A 149 11.84 9.43 -5.14
CA CYS A 149 12.46 10.61 -5.75
C CYS A 149 13.68 11.07 -4.94
N SER A 150 13.63 11.04 -3.60
CA SER A 150 14.79 11.35 -2.75
C SER A 150 15.94 10.38 -3.02
N THR A 151 15.68 9.07 -2.98
CA THR A 151 16.69 8.02 -3.22
C THR A 151 17.33 8.11 -4.62
N VAL A 152 16.53 8.44 -5.65
CA VAL A 152 17.05 8.69 -7.01
C VAL A 152 17.87 9.98 -7.08
N ALA A 153 17.46 11.05 -6.38
CA ALA A 153 18.21 12.30 -6.29
C ALA A 153 19.51 12.19 -5.46
N GLU A 154 19.57 11.25 -4.53
CA GLU A 154 20.77 10.84 -3.78
C GLU A 154 21.75 10.02 -4.64
N GLY A 155 21.37 9.63 -5.87
CA GLY A 155 22.23 8.98 -6.87
C GLY A 155 21.94 7.50 -7.09
N ASP A 156 21.02 6.87 -6.36
CA ASP A 156 20.64 5.47 -6.60
C ASP A 156 19.65 5.35 -7.77
N LEU A 157 20.22 5.25 -8.98
CA LEU A 157 19.48 5.01 -10.23
C LEU A 157 19.08 3.53 -10.41
N THR A 158 19.45 2.63 -9.50
CA THR A 158 19.01 1.23 -9.49
C THR A 158 17.66 1.05 -8.82
N HIS A 159 17.28 1.99 -7.96
CA HIS A 159 16.00 1.99 -7.24
C HIS A 159 14.79 1.92 -8.20
N ARG A 160 13.78 1.13 -7.83
CA ARG A 160 12.53 0.96 -8.59
C ARG A 160 11.33 0.96 -7.65
N VAL A 161 10.26 1.59 -8.08
CA VAL A 161 9.01 1.66 -7.33
C VAL A 161 8.13 0.49 -7.71
N TYR A 162 7.54 -0.16 -6.70
CA TYR A 162 6.48 -1.14 -6.87
C TYR A 162 5.31 -0.81 -5.93
N LEU A 163 4.14 -0.65 -6.52
CA LEU A 163 2.85 -0.46 -5.86
C LEU A 163 2.16 -1.80 -5.65
N ARG A 164 1.09 -1.82 -4.85
CA ARG A 164 0.29 -3.03 -4.62
C ARG A 164 -0.76 -3.15 -5.71
N GLN A 165 -1.21 -4.38 -5.99
CA GLN A 165 -2.35 -4.58 -6.87
C GLN A 165 -3.58 -3.85 -6.32
N GLY A 166 -4.20 -3.05 -7.18
CA GLY A 166 -5.30 -2.16 -6.82
C GLY A 166 -4.89 -0.77 -6.32
N ASP A 167 -3.62 -0.40 -6.26
CA ASP A 167 -3.25 1.03 -6.13
C ASP A 167 -3.56 1.77 -7.45
N GLN A 168 -4.09 3.00 -7.39
CA GLN A 168 -4.55 3.75 -8.57
C GLN A 168 -3.43 4.46 -9.37
N LEU A 169 -2.16 4.23 -9.02
CA LEU A 169 -1.01 4.97 -9.55
C LEU A 169 0.01 4.06 -10.25
N THR A 170 -0.44 2.92 -10.77
CA THR A 170 0.38 1.96 -11.55
C THR A 170 1.01 2.62 -12.78
N ASP A 171 0.28 3.48 -13.48
CA ASP A 171 0.80 4.10 -14.70
C ASP A 171 1.93 5.08 -14.35
N LEU A 172 1.80 5.80 -13.22
CA LEU A 172 2.86 6.65 -12.67
C LEU A 172 4.08 5.82 -12.20
N GLN A 173 3.87 4.60 -11.68
CA GLN A 173 4.95 3.68 -11.33
C GLN A 173 5.77 3.32 -12.57
N ASP A 174 5.10 2.96 -13.66
CA ASP A 174 5.77 2.50 -14.87
C ASP A 174 6.48 3.66 -15.57
N HIS A 175 5.85 4.84 -15.67
CA HIS A 175 6.53 6.05 -16.15
C HIS A 175 7.72 6.45 -15.28
N PHE A 176 7.62 6.36 -13.94
CA PHE A 176 8.73 6.65 -13.03
C PHE A 176 9.90 5.65 -13.24
N ASN A 177 9.60 4.36 -13.27
CA ASN A 177 10.62 3.31 -13.46
C ASN A 177 11.31 3.42 -14.83
N ASN A 178 10.59 3.79 -15.87
CA ASN A 178 11.14 4.03 -17.21
C ASN A 178 12.06 5.26 -17.23
N MET A 179 11.64 6.37 -16.59
CA MET A 179 12.47 7.58 -16.44
C MET A 179 13.80 7.27 -15.72
N VAL A 180 13.75 6.60 -14.57
CA VAL A 180 14.97 6.23 -13.82
C VAL A 180 15.81 5.21 -14.61
N GLY A 181 15.17 4.34 -15.41
CA GLY A 181 15.83 3.46 -16.37
C GLY A 181 16.68 4.21 -17.38
N ALA A 182 16.08 5.15 -18.11
CA ALA A 182 16.78 5.94 -19.13
C ALA A 182 17.94 6.76 -18.53
N VAL A 183 17.78 7.35 -17.35
CA VAL A 183 18.87 8.08 -16.68
C VAL A 183 20.01 7.14 -16.26
N ASN A 184 19.71 5.93 -15.77
CA ASN A 184 20.72 4.91 -15.44
C ASN A 184 21.50 4.45 -16.68
N GLU A 185 20.82 4.27 -17.81
CA GLU A 185 21.43 3.86 -19.07
C GLU A 185 22.42 4.93 -19.59
N VAL A 186 22.04 6.21 -19.59
CA VAL A 186 22.92 7.32 -19.97
C VAL A 186 24.14 7.44 -19.05
N VAL A 187 23.97 7.26 -17.74
CA VAL A 187 25.10 7.28 -16.78
C VAL A 187 26.05 6.12 -17.03
N LYS A 188 25.54 4.91 -17.32
CA LYS A 188 26.36 3.75 -17.68
C LYS A 188 27.09 3.91 -19.00
N GLU A 189 26.46 4.49 -20.04
CA GLU A 189 27.14 4.80 -21.32
C GLU A 189 28.31 5.76 -21.05
N TYR A 190 28.11 6.79 -20.22
CA TYR A 190 29.17 7.74 -19.83
C TYR A 190 30.30 7.08 -19.03
N GLU A 191 30.00 6.21 -18.06
CA GLU A 191 31.01 5.49 -17.29
C GLU A 191 31.82 4.51 -18.16
N GLN A 192 31.16 3.79 -19.09
CA GLN A 192 31.83 2.89 -20.03
C GLN A 192 32.75 3.65 -21.00
N LEU A 193 32.30 4.80 -21.53
CA LEU A 193 33.13 5.67 -22.35
C LEU A 193 34.34 6.19 -21.57
N ARG A 194 34.16 6.60 -20.31
CA ARG A 194 35.25 7.05 -19.43
C ARG A 194 36.25 5.93 -19.12
N ALA A 195 35.79 4.70 -18.89
CA ALA A 195 36.65 3.54 -18.65
C ALA A 195 37.40 3.10 -19.92
N ALA A 196 36.82 3.28 -21.11
CA ALA A 196 37.49 3.05 -22.38
C ALA A 196 38.52 4.15 -22.74
N ASP A 197 38.50 5.30 -22.05
CA ASP A 197 39.33 6.47 -22.30
C ASP A 197 40.55 6.61 -21.36
N GLU A 198 40.98 5.53 -20.68
CA GLU A 198 42.29 5.46 -19.99
C GLU A 198 43.52 5.51 -20.95
N GLY A 199 43.33 6.08 -22.16
CA GLY A 199 44.35 6.39 -23.18
C GLY A 199 44.16 7.74 -23.92
N GLY A 200 43.14 8.56 -23.59
CA GLY A 200 42.89 9.90 -24.18
C GLY A 200 42.26 9.92 -25.59
N PRO A 201 41.98 11.10 -26.21
CA PRO A 201 41.94 12.47 -25.68
C PRO A 201 40.50 12.95 -25.36
N SER A 202 40.29 13.49 -24.16
CA SER A 202 38.96 13.55 -23.50
C SER A 202 37.96 14.62 -24.01
N ALA A 203 38.36 15.55 -24.89
CA ALA A 203 37.53 16.73 -25.21
C ALA A 203 36.36 16.48 -26.18
N GLU A 204 36.57 15.65 -27.20
CA GLU A 204 35.62 15.50 -28.32
C GLU A 204 34.42 14.60 -27.96
N LYS A 205 34.68 13.52 -27.21
CA LYS A 205 33.63 12.60 -26.72
C LYS A 205 32.74 13.23 -25.65
N ALA A 206 33.30 14.07 -24.78
CA ALA A 206 32.53 14.85 -23.80
C ALA A 206 31.55 15.82 -24.50
N ALA A 207 31.94 16.42 -25.62
CA ALA A 207 31.05 17.23 -26.45
C ALA A 207 29.93 16.38 -27.10
N ALA A 208 30.23 15.17 -27.57
CA ALA A 208 29.23 14.26 -28.15
C ALA A 208 28.17 13.79 -27.12
N VAL A 209 28.58 13.47 -25.89
CA VAL A 209 27.62 13.15 -24.81
C VAL A 209 26.80 14.38 -24.42
N LYS A 210 27.43 15.56 -24.31
CA LYS A 210 26.71 16.83 -24.07
C LYS A 210 25.68 17.13 -25.16
N ALA A 211 25.98 16.81 -26.42
CA ALA A 211 25.05 16.93 -27.54
C ALA A 211 23.87 15.96 -27.44
N LYS A 212 24.11 14.65 -27.22
CA LYS A 212 23.01 13.66 -27.01
C LYS A 212 22.14 14.00 -25.79
N VAL A 213 22.74 14.44 -24.68
CA VAL A 213 21.98 14.86 -23.48
C VAL A 213 21.15 16.12 -23.76
N ALA A 214 21.64 17.05 -24.59
CA ALA A 214 20.86 18.20 -25.05
C ALA A 214 19.75 17.83 -26.04
N GLU A 215 19.93 16.77 -26.85
CA GLU A 215 18.89 16.24 -27.75
C GLU A 215 17.75 15.55 -26.96
N ILE A 216 18.10 14.69 -26.01
CA ILE A 216 17.13 13.94 -25.19
C ILE A 216 16.49 14.84 -24.12
N MET A 217 17.24 15.79 -23.55
CA MET A 217 16.77 16.69 -22.48
C MET A 217 17.16 18.17 -22.77
N PRO A 218 16.50 18.87 -23.71
CA PRO A 218 16.88 20.21 -24.17
C PRO A 218 16.79 21.35 -23.13
N LYS A 219 16.42 21.05 -21.88
CA LYS A 219 16.41 22.00 -20.75
C LYS A 219 17.42 21.66 -19.66
N PHE A 220 18.19 20.58 -19.79
CA PHE A 220 19.19 20.18 -18.81
C PHE A 220 20.44 21.05 -18.93
N LYS A 221 20.83 21.72 -17.83
CA LYS A 221 22.03 22.55 -17.78
C LYS A 221 23.18 21.78 -17.12
N ILE A 222 24.30 21.70 -17.84
CA ILE A 222 25.60 21.18 -17.40
C ILE A 222 26.60 22.32 -17.42
#